data_AF-A0A811QP89-F1
#
_entry.id   AF-A0A811QP89-F1
#
_cell.length_a   1.000
_cell.length_b   1.000
_cell.length_c   1.000
_cell.angle_alpha   90.00
_cell.angle_beta   90.00
_cell.angle_gamma   90.00
#
_symmetry.space_group_name_H-M   'P 1'
#
loop_
_entity.id
_entity.type
_entity.pdbx_description
1 polymer ?
#
loop_
_entity_poly.entity_id
_entity_poly.type
_entity_poly.pdbx_seq_one_letter_code
_entity_poly.pdbx_strand_id
1 'polypeptide(L)'
;MRQWELMEPVPILQDDDNEVAPVEGNAVIPVGDRYLCWVDCKNGFFLCDMADEARPKVRYVPVPAEVSRCCSSDDHDDYDDKDLFPLKYTKKMGAAGASRVRFVSIDPHCCCGGPGRSTCAHSHFAFTVRTWTMDLNMDDKPLAWVKDGEMDCEEVWALLGYEGLPRANLLCPVVSLDNPNVVCFLVSHRRLNKNEDLKVWMIQLNMKSKTLLSVVQLTGASRAFDHLPAELQYKPENTR
;
A
#
# COMPACT_ATOMS: atom_id res chain seq x y z
N MET A 1 13.05 -27.87 23.01
CA MET A 1 11.73 -27.49 22.42
C MET A 1 11.48 -26.05 22.81
N ARG A 2 11.08 -25.17 21.87
CA ARG A 2 10.58 -23.84 22.23
C ARG A 2 9.15 -24.03 22.76
N GLN A 3 8.91 -23.66 23.99
CA GLN A 3 7.62 -23.76 24.65
C GLN A 3 6.91 -22.42 24.46
N TRP A 4 5.70 -22.43 23.91
CA TRP A 4 4.90 -21.22 23.78
C TRP A 4 4.31 -20.88 25.13
N GLU A 5 4.48 -19.63 25.56
CA GLU A 5 3.89 -19.07 26.78
C GLU A 5 2.82 -18.06 26.37
N LEU A 6 1.64 -18.18 26.97
CA LEU A 6 0.53 -17.26 26.73
C LEU A 6 0.69 -16.05 27.67
N MET A 7 1.00 -14.89 27.10
CA MET A 7 1.13 -13.66 27.87
C MET A 7 -0.23 -13.06 28.23
N GLU A 8 -0.30 -12.31 29.32
CA GLU A 8 -1.49 -11.55 29.68
C GLU A 8 -1.88 -10.56 28.56
N PRO A 9 -3.18 -10.34 28.29
CA PRO A 9 -3.64 -9.42 27.26
C PRO A 9 -3.10 -8.01 27.49
N VAL A 10 -2.42 -7.46 26.49
CA VAL A 10 -1.91 -6.09 26.53
C VAL A 10 -3.05 -5.13 26.21
N PRO A 11 -3.34 -4.13 27.07
CA PRO A 11 -4.35 -3.12 26.78
C PRO A 11 -3.92 -2.29 25.57
N ILE A 12 -4.81 -2.16 24.59
CA ILE A 12 -4.61 -1.31 23.41
C ILE A 12 -4.85 0.13 23.85
N LEU A 13 -3.81 0.97 23.79
CA LEU A 13 -3.95 2.39 24.10
C LEU A 13 -4.50 3.14 22.88
N GLN A 14 -5.49 3.99 23.11
CA GLN A 14 -6.05 4.92 22.13
C GLN A 14 -6.12 6.32 22.73
N ASP A 15 -6.07 7.33 21.86
CA ASP A 15 -6.32 8.71 22.24
C ASP A 15 -7.84 9.02 22.31
N ASP A 16 -8.71 8.13 21.82
CA ASP A 16 -10.19 8.25 21.82
C ASP A 16 -10.89 6.94 22.28
N ASP A 17 -11.98 7.06 23.05
CA ASP A 17 -12.72 6.00 23.80
C ASP A 17 -13.48 4.93 22.97
N ASN A 18 -13.11 4.65 21.72
CA ASN A 18 -13.89 3.75 20.84
C ASN A 18 -13.34 2.32 20.76
N GLU A 19 -14.19 1.34 21.12
CA GLU A 19 -13.95 -0.10 21.01
C GLU A 19 -13.60 -0.53 19.57
N VAL A 20 -12.43 -1.16 19.35
CA VAL A 20 -11.95 -1.61 18.03
C VAL A 20 -12.21 -3.10 17.86
N ALA A 21 -12.93 -3.46 16.80
CA ALA A 21 -13.12 -4.85 16.40
C ALA A 21 -11.76 -5.52 16.05
N PRO A 22 -11.60 -6.83 16.28
CA PRO A 22 -10.37 -7.53 15.93
C PRO A 22 -10.06 -7.37 14.45
N VAL A 23 -8.89 -6.81 14.16
CA VAL A 23 -8.37 -6.66 12.80
C VAL A 23 -8.07 -8.05 12.24
N GLU A 24 -8.72 -8.41 11.14
CA GLU A 24 -8.23 -9.46 10.25
C GLU A 24 -6.92 -8.96 9.61
N GLY A 25 -5.83 -9.09 10.35
CA GLY A 25 -4.52 -8.57 9.98
C GLY A 25 -4.02 -9.28 8.72
N ASN A 26 -4.12 -8.61 7.57
CA ASN A 26 -3.65 -9.14 6.30
C ASN A 26 -2.11 -9.18 6.19
N ALA A 27 -1.39 -8.49 7.08
CA ALA A 27 0.06 -8.51 7.15
C ALA A 27 0.59 -8.02 8.50
N VAL A 28 1.76 -8.52 8.89
CA VAL A 28 2.59 -7.99 9.98
C VAL A 28 3.88 -7.44 9.39
N ILE A 29 4.25 -6.21 9.76
CA ILE A 29 5.44 -5.54 9.26
C ILE A 29 6.41 -5.31 10.42
N PRO A 30 7.59 -5.94 10.43
CA PRO A 30 8.66 -5.58 11.34
C PRO A 30 9.28 -4.25 10.91
N VAL A 31 9.52 -3.34 11.85
CA VAL A 31 10.18 -2.06 11.62
C VAL A 31 11.36 -1.93 12.58
N GLY A 32 12.57 -2.00 12.01
CA GLY A 32 13.79 -2.09 12.79
C GLY A 32 13.80 -3.35 13.67
N ASP A 33 14.37 -3.21 14.85
CA ASP A 33 14.45 -4.23 15.91
C ASP A 33 13.40 -4.06 17.00
N ARG A 34 12.66 -2.94 17.00
CA ARG A 34 11.81 -2.51 18.12
C ARG A 34 10.32 -2.60 17.85
N TYR A 35 9.86 -2.47 16.61
CA TYR A 35 8.43 -2.28 16.34
C TYR A 35 7.84 -3.38 15.46
N LEU A 36 6.60 -3.75 15.77
CA LEU A 36 5.76 -4.62 14.96
C LEU A 36 4.45 -3.89 14.63
N CYS A 37 4.07 -3.88 13.35
CA CYS A 37 2.83 -3.27 12.89
C CYS A 37 1.88 -4.34 12.33
N TRP A 38 0.71 -4.55 12.96
CA TRP A 38 -0.38 -5.37 12.39
C TRP A 38 -1.28 -4.46 11.58
N VAL A 39 -1.33 -4.68 10.28
CA VAL A 39 -1.89 -3.71 9.35
C VAL A 39 -3.29 -4.11 8.89
N ASP A 40 -4.22 -3.16 9.02
CA ASP A 40 -5.48 -3.11 8.29
C ASP A 40 -5.48 -1.89 7.38
N CYS A 41 -5.05 -2.07 6.12
CA CYS A 41 -4.96 -0.95 5.19
C CYS A 41 -6.30 -0.24 4.91
N LYS A 42 -7.44 -0.77 5.34
CA LYS A 42 -8.73 -0.06 5.27
C LYS A 42 -8.84 0.99 6.38
N ASN A 43 -8.55 0.61 7.62
CA ASN A 43 -8.87 1.41 8.81
C ASN A 43 -7.64 2.01 9.51
N GLY A 44 -6.53 1.29 9.56
CA GLY A 44 -5.33 1.71 10.29
C GLY A 44 -4.34 0.57 10.54
N PHE A 45 -3.63 0.64 11.64
CA PHE A 45 -2.76 -0.44 12.08
C PHE A 45 -2.60 -0.41 13.60
N PHE A 46 -2.29 -1.57 14.17
CA PHE A 46 -1.81 -1.64 15.54
C PHE A 46 -0.29 -1.59 15.52
N LEU A 47 0.28 -0.66 16.28
CA LEU A 47 1.70 -0.55 16.53
C LEU A 47 2.02 -1.18 17.88
N CYS A 48 2.87 -2.19 17.90
CA CYS A 48 3.50 -2.69 19.12
C CYS A 48 4.94 -2.17 19.22
N ASP A 49 5.22 -1.50 20.33
CA ASP A 49 6.57 -1.17 20.77
C ASP A 49 7.08 -2.27 21.70
N MET A 50 8.12 -2.98 21.24
CA MET A 50 8.75 -4.11 21.92
C MET A 50 10.01 -3.70 22.71
N ALA A 51 10.23 -2.40 22.98
CA ALA A 51 11.39 -1.96 23.77
C ALA A 51 11.48 -2.61 25.16
N ASP A 52 10.33 -2.90 25.78
CA ASP A 52 10.22 -3.77 26.96
C ASP A 52 9.52 -5.06 26.53
N GLU A 53 10.30 -6.11 26.25
CA GLU A 53 9.77 -7.40 25.80
C GLU A 53 8.81 -8.04 26.81
N ALA A 54 8.96 -7.74 28.11
CA ALA A 54 8.06 -8.25 29.14
C ALA A 54 6.73 -7.46 29.19
N ARG A 55 6.72 -6.22 28.68
CA ARG A 55 5.57 -5.31 28.71
C ARG A 55 5.46 -4.51 27.41
N PRO A 56 5.18 -5.19 26.28
CA PRO A 56 5.00 -4.51 25.01
C PRO A 56 3.86 -3.50 25.10
N LYS A 57 3.98 -2.37 24.40
CA LYS A 57 2.94 -1.34 24.35
C LYS A 57 2.27 -1.36 23.00
N VAL A 58 0.96 -1.62 22.97
CA VAL A 58 0.18 -1.65 21.74
C VAL A 58 -0.67 -0.38 21.62
N ARG A 59 -0.68 0.23 20.44
CA ARG A 59 -1.46 1.44 20.12
C ARG A 59 -2.15 1.29 18.79
N TYR A 60 -3.39 1.75 18.68
CA TYR A 60 -4.06 1.87 17.38
C TYR A 60 -3.66 3.17 16.69
N VAL A 61 -3.38 3.11 15.40
CA VAL A 61 -3.04 4.27 14.58
C VAL A 61 -3.94 4.28 13.34
N PRO A 62 -4.79 5.31 13.16
CA PRO A 62 -5.67 5.39 12.00
C PRO A 62 -4.87 5.65 10.71
N VAL A 63 -5.45 5.31 9.55
CA VAL A 63 -4.94 5.75 8.24
C VAL A 63 -4.94 7.28 8.13
N PRO A 64 -4.15 7.88 7.21
CA PRO A 64 -4.19 9.32 6.96
C PRO A 64 -5.62 9.83 6.72
N ALA A 65 -6.00 10.96 7.33
CA ALA A 65 -7.36 11.49 7.29
C ALA A 65 -7.87 11.78 5.86
N GLU A 66 -6.98 12.15 4.92
CA GLU A 66 -7.30 12.31 3.49
C GLU A 66 -7.82 11.00 2.88
N VAL A 67 -7.23 9.86 3.25
CA VAL A 67 -7.56 8.55 2.70
C VAL A 67 -8.88 8.01 3.25
N SER A 68 -9.15 8.25 4.54
CA SER A 68 -10.40 7.83 5.19
C SER A 68 -11.65 8.38 4.49
N ARG A 69 -11.58 9.64 4.00
CA ARG A 69 -12.67 10.30 3.27
C ARG A 69 -12.92 9.74 1.86
N CYS A 70 -11.94 9.07 1.25
CA CYS A 70 -12.05 8.54 -0.10
C CYS A 70 -12.73 7.16 -0.15
N CYS A 71 -12.92 6.49 0.98
CA CYS A 71 -13.44 5.12 1.06
C CYS A 71 -14.77 5.00 1.81
N SER A 72 -15.48 6.11 2.04
CA SER A 72 -16.72 6.17 2.84
C SER A 72 -17.99 5.79 2.08
N SER A 73 -17.90 5.19 0.89
CA SER A 73 -19.07 4.57 0.26
C SER A 73 -19.19 3.15 0.79
N ASP A 74 -20.29 2.84 1.48
CA ASP A 74 -20.62 1.50 1.98
C ASP A 74 -20.29 0.42 0.93
N ASP A 75 -19.19 -0.29 1.18
CA ASP A 75 -18.67 -1.38 0.36
C ASP A 75 -19.61 -2.58 0.51
N HIS A 76 -20.73 -2.57 -0.21
CA HIS A 76 -21.25 -3.85 -0.66
C HIS A 76 -20.26 -4.38 -1.69
N ASP A 77 -19.55 -5.44 -1.32
CA ASP A 77 -18.81 -6.35 -2.21
C ASP A 77 -19.80 -6.98 -3.20
N ASP A 78 -20.44 -6.17 -4.04
CA ASP A 78 -21.29 -6.67 -5.10
C ASP A 78 -20.36 -7.27 -6.14
N TYR A 79 -20.24 -8.60 -6.07
CA TYR A 79 -19.34 -9.44 -6.86
C TYR A 79 -19.58 -9.33 -8.39
N ASP A 80 -20.55 -8.53 -8.81
CA ASP A 80 -21.04 -8.47 -10.18
C ASP A 80 -20.54 -7.28 -11.02
N ASP A 81 -19.97 -6.22 -10.42
CA ASP A 81 -19.44 -5.12 -11.25
C ASP A 81 -17.97 -5.33 -11.62
N LYS A 82 -17.77 -6.12 -12.68
CA LYS A 82 -16.45 -6.46 -13.23
C LYS A 82 -15.70 -5.28 -13.83
N ASP A 83 -16.39 -4.17 -14.06
CA ASP A 83 -15.81 -2.99 -14.71
C ASP A 83 -15.24 -2.00 -13.70
N LEU A 84 -15.52 -2.17 -12.41
CA LEU A 84 -15.05 -1.26 -11.38
C LEU A 84 -13.70 -1.65 -10.76
N PHE A 85 -12.84 -0.64 -10.55
CA PHE A 85 -11.49 -0.77 -9.99
C PHE A 85 -11.46 -1.39 -8.57
N PRO A 86 -10.66 -2.44 -8.26
CA PRO A 86 -10.73 -3.15 -6.98
C PRO A 86 -10.00 -2.40 -5.86
N LEU A 87 -10.76 -1.75 -4.97
CA LEU A 87 -10.21 -0.94 -3.86
C LEU A 87 -9.35 -1.73 -2.87
N LYS A 88 -9.57 -3.04 -2.72
CA LYS A 88 -8.78 -3.89 -1.82
C LYS A 88 -7.28 -3.95 -2.15
N TYR A 89 -6.88 -3.59 -3.37
CA TYR A 89 -5.49 -3.63 -3.83
C TYR A 89 -4.85 -2.25 -3.98
N THR A 90 -5.49 -1.19 -3.47
CA THR A 90 -5.03 0.19 -3.72
C THR A 90 -4.19 0.76 -2.59
N LYS A 91 -4.19 0.09 -1.43
CA LYS A 91 -3.54 0.57 -0.20
C LYS A 91 -2.56 -0.46 0.33
N LYS A 92 -1.38 -0.01 0.73
CA LYS A 92 -0.40 -0.82 1.46
C LYS A 92 0.41 0.02 2.44
N MET A 93 1.02 -0.68 3.39
CA MET A 93 2.01 -0.13 4.30
C MET A 93 3.31 -0.92 4.18
N GLY A 94 4.43 -0.27 4.45
CA GLY A 94 5.77 -0.87 4.48
C GLY A 94 6.66 -0.19 5.50
N ALA A 95 7.73 -0.87 5.91
CA ALA A 95 8.80 -0.24 6.67
C ALA A 95 9.51 0.81 5.82
N ALA A 96 9.97 1.89 6.46
CA ALA A 96 10.62 3.03 5.82
C ALA A 96 11.92 3.41 6.55
N GLY A 97 12.69 2.41 6.97
CA GLY A 97 13.85 2.54 7.85
C GLY A 97 13.63 1.86 9.20
N ALA A 98 14.48 2.15 10.17
CA ALA A 98 14.49 1.46 11.47
C ALA A 98 13.34 1.87 12.41
N SER A 99 12.78 3.07 12.23
CA SER A 99 11.75 3.62 13.13
C SER A 99 10.63 4.32 12.39
N ARG A 100 10.42 4.01 11.11
CA ARG A 100 9.45 4.72 10.26
C ARG A 100 8.62 3.73 9.46
N VAL A 101 7.37 4.07 9.24
CA VAL A 101 6.50 3.38 8.28
C VAL A 101 6.09 4.31 7.16
N ARG A 102 5.85 3.73 5.99
CA ARG A 102 5.26 4.42 4.85
C ARG A 102 3.93 3.79 4.51
N PHE A 103 2.92 4.63 4.33
CA PHE A 103 1.63 4.27 3.80
C PHE A 103 1.51 4.76 2.36
N VAL A 104 0.94 3.94 1.49
CA VAL A 104 0.69 4.25 0.07
C VAL A 104 -0.78 4.03 -0.22
N SER A 105 -1.41 5.01 -0.86
CA SER A 105 -2.79 4.90 -1.38
C SER A 105 -2.81 5.23 -2.87
N ILE A 106 -3.63 4.50 -3.62
CA ILE A 106 -3.99 4.80 -5.01
C ILE A 106 -5.47 5.19 -4.98
N ASP A 107 -5.73 6.49 -5.03
CA ASP A 107 -7.07 7.03 -4.86
C ASP A 107 -7.68 7.30 -6.24
N PRO A 108 -8.70 6.54 -6.68
CA PRO A 108 -9.40 6.84 -7.92
C PRO A 108 -10.15 8.17 -7.79
N HIS A 109 -10.22 8.91 -8.89
CA HIS A 109 -10.95 10.17 -8.96
C HIS A 109 -11.70 10.29 -10.28
N CYS A 110 -12.69 11.19 -10.31
CA CYS A 110 -13.53 11.40 -11.48
C CYS A 110 -13.44 12.86 -11.96
N CYS A 111 -13.40 13.07 -13.28
CA CYS A 111 -13.51 14.39 -13.89
C CYS A 111 -14.81 15.14 -13.51
N CYS A 112 -15.83 14.41 -13.02
CA CYS A 112 -17.08 14.97 -12.52
C CYS A 112 -17.00 15.47 -11.06
N GLY A 113 -15.83 15.39 -10.42
CA GLY A 113 -15.55 16.00 -9.10
C GLY A 113 -15.92 15.16 -7.88
N GLY A 114 -16.39 13.92 -8.05
CA GLY A 114 -16.66 13.01 -6.95
C GLY A 114 -15.40 12.24 -6.51
N PRO A 115 -15.16 12.05 -5.20
CA PRO A 115 -14.14 11.11 -4.72
C PRO A 115 -14.56 9.67 -5.00
N GLY A 116 -13.59 8.80 -5.27
CA GLY A 116 -13.81 7.36 -5.36
C GLY A 116 -13.96 6.81 -6.79
N ARG A 117 -14.41 5.55 -6.86
CA ARG A 117 -14.58 4.83 -8.14
C ARG A 117 -15.66 5.53 -8.96
N SER A 118 -15.42 5.66 -10.26
CA SER A 118 -16.44 6.17 -11.18
C SER A 118 -16.58 5.25 -12.38
N THR A 119 -17.82 5.07 -12.83
CA THR A 119 -18.16 4.46 -14.12
C THR A 119 -17.97 5.43 -15.29
N CYS A 120 -17.53 6.67 -15.03
CA CYS A 120 -17.22 7.64 -16.06
C CYS A 120 -16.16 7.07 -17.02
N ALA A 121 -16.55 6.87 -18.28
CA ALA A 121 -15.65 6.32 -19.30
C ALA A 121 -14.36 7.14 -19.46
N HIS A 122 -14.43 8.46 -19.25
CA HIS A 122 -13.28 9.37 -19.34
C HIS A 122 -12.33 9.32 -18.14
N SER A 123 -12.76 8.77 -16.99
CA SER A 123 -11.97 8.76 -15.75
C SER A 123 -11.83 7.38 -15.12
N HIS A 124 -12.22 6.31 -15.81
CA HIS A 124 -12.17 4.95 -15.25
C HIS A 124 -10.74 4.45 -14.91
N PHE A 125 -9.71 5.10 -15.45
CA PHE A 125 -8.30 4.89 -15.13
C PHE A 125 -7.65 6.10 -14.46
N ALA A 126 -8.44 7.09 -14.03
CA ALA A 126 -7.91 8.27 -13.37
C ALA A 126 -7.69 7.98 -11.88
N PHE A 127 -6.48 8.24 -11.42
CA PHE A 127 -6.07 8.00 -10.04
C PHE A 127 -4.99 8.98 -9.61
N THR A 128 -4.83 9.14 -8.30
CA THR A 128 -3.68 9.78 -7.70
C THR A 128 -3.01 8.82 -6.74
N VAL A 129 -1.70 8.61 -6.91
CA VAL A 129 -0.87 7.89 -5.95
C VAL A 129 -0.41 8.88 -4.89
N ARG A 130 -0.60 8.55 -3.62
CA ARG A 130 -0.15 9.36 -2.48
C ARG A 130 0.66 8.53 -1.52
N THR A 131 1.67 9.14 -0.92
CA THR A 131 2.48 8.54 0.13
C THR A 131 2.55 9.41 1.36
N TRP A 132 2.54 8.74 2.52
CA TRP A 132 2.74 9.34 3.82
C TRP A 132 3.80 8.56 4.59
N THR A 133 4.63 9.26 5.34
CA THR A 133 5.57 8.64 6.26
C THR A 133 5.25 9.06 7.69
N MET A 134 5.39 8.13 8.63
CA MET A 134 5.24 8.37 10.06
C MET A 134 6.50 7.90 10.78
N ASP A 135 6.96 8.70 11.72
CA ASP A 135 7.99 8.30 12.67
C ASP A 135 7.33 7.60 13.85
N LEU A 136 7.81 6.40 14.17
CA LEU A 136 7.33 5.57 15.27
C LEU A 136 8.05 5.89 16.57
N ASN A 137 9.08 6.76 16.56
CA ASN A 137 9.78 7.10 17.78
C ASN A 137 8.83 7.83 18.75
N MET A 138 8.70 7.25 19.94
CA MET A 138 7.71 7.63 20.96
C MET A 138 8.28 8.62 21.99
N ASP A 139 9.37 9.33 21.68
CA ASP A 139 10.01 10.32 22.55
C ASP A 139 9.13 11.61 22.68
N ASP A 140 7.94 11.44 23.28
CA ASP A 140 6.93 12.44 23.65
C ASP A 140 6.23 13.21 22.51
N LYS A 141 6.33 12.74 21.26
CA LYS A 141 5.56 13.30 20.13
C LYS A 141 4.36 12.43 19.77
N PRO A 142 3.18 13.03 19.50
CA PRO A 142 2.06 12.28 18.95
C PRO A 142 2.44 11.72 17.58
N LEU A 143 2.03 10.48 17.32
CA LEU A 143 2.21 9.87 16.02
C LEU A 143 1.43 10.66 14.97
N ALA A 144 2.13 11.15 13.95
CA ALA A 144 1.53 11.96 12.90
C ALA A 144 1.97 11.49 11.52
N TRP A 145 0.99 11.33 10.63
CA TRP A 145 1.25 11.08 9.22
C TRP A 145 1.71 12.36 8.52
N VAL A 146 2.86 12.31 7.86
CA VAL A 146 3.36 13.39 7.02
C VAL A 146 3.23 12.98 5.56
N LYS A 147 2.39 13.67 4.79
CA LYS A 147 2.29 13.48 3.34
C LYS A 147 3.61 13.94 2.70
N ASP A 148 4.21 13.06 1.91
CA ASP A 148 5.55 13.30 1.36
C ASP A 148 5.70 12.92 -0.11
N GLY A 149 4.63 12.42 -0.73
CA GLY A 149 4.59 12.12 -2.16
C GLY A 149 3.18 12.17 -2.71
N GLU A 150 3.05 12.70 -3.91
CA GLU A 150 1.81 12.71 -4.69
C GLU A 150 2.15 12.68 -6.18
N MET A 151 1.46 11.82 -6.93
CA MET A 151 1.63 11.67 -8.37
C MET A 151 0.29 11.33 -9.03
N ASP A 152 -0.15 12.16 -9.95
CA ASP A 152 -1.36 11.90 -10.74
C ASP A 152 -1.10 10.87 -11.86
N CYS A 153 -2.15 10.19 -12.34
CA CYS A 153 -2.05 9.23 -13.42
C CYS A 153 -1.43 9.82 -14.70
N GLU A 154 -1.73 11.08 -15.05
CA GLU A 154 -1.11 11.72 -16.22
C GLU A 154 0.39 11.96 -16.02
N GLU A 155 0.81 12.28 -14.79
CA GLU A 155 2.23 12.38 -14.45
C GLU A 155 2.92 11.00 -14.58
N VAL A 156 2.28 9.92 -14.12
CA VAL A 156 2.81 8.54 -14.26
C VAL A 156 2.97 8.18 -15.73
N TRP A 157 1.94 8.43 -16.54
CA TRP A 157 1.93 8.04 -17.96
C TRP A 157 2.84 8.90 -18.82
N ALA A 158 3.25 10.07 -18.34
CA ALA A 158 4.22 10.95 -19.00
C ALA A 158 5.68 10.62 -18.65
N LEU A 159 5.95 9.66 -17.75
CA LEU A 159 7.32 9.29 -17.39
C LEU A 159 8.05 8.63 -18.57
N LEU A 160 9.32 9.02 -18.74
CA LEU A 160 10.23 8.35 -19.67
C LEU A 160 10.37 6.87 -19.32
N GLY A 161 10.21 6.00 -20.31
CA GLY A 161 10.19 4.54 -20.14
C GLY A 161 8.80 3.94 -19.92
N TYR A 162 7.75 4.76 -19.75
CA TYR A 162 6.37 4.28 -19.69
C TYR A 162 5.78 4.01 -21.09
N GLU A 163 6.52 4.33 -22.16
CA GLU A 163 6.08 4.10 -23.53
C GLU A 163 5.80 2.61 -23.79
N GLY A 164 4.60 2.30 -24.29
CA GLY A 164 4.18 0.93 -24.58
C GLY A 164 3.54 0.18 -23.40
N LEU A 165 3.53 0.76 -22.20
CA LEU A 165 2.72 0.26 -21.09
C LEU A 165 1.25 0.69 -21.21
N PRO A 166 0.31 -0.12 -20.70
CA PRO A 166 -1.09 0.30 -20.68
C PRO A 166 -1.29 1.48 -19.73
N ARG A 167 -2.05 2.48 -20.19
CA ARG A 167 -2.62 3.54 -19.34
C ARG A 167 -3.79 2.96 -18.57
N ALA A 168 -3.49 2.23 -17.52
CA ALA A 168 -4.44 1.55 -16.65
C ALA A 168 -4.17 1.92 -15.19
N ASN A 169 -5.10 1.58 -14.31
CA ASN A 169 -4.91 1.79 -12.89
C ASN A 169 -3.73 0.95 -12.35
N LEU A 170 -3.01 1.52 -11.38
CA LEU A 170 -1.99 0.81 -10.61
C LEU A 170 -2.63 -0.07 -9.53
N LEU A 171 -1.98 -1.17 -9.18
CA LEU A 171 -2.45 -2.12 -8.17
C LEU A 171 -1.30 -2.60 -7.30
N CYS A 172 -1.66 -3.08 -6.10
CA CYS A 172 -0.79 -3.74 -5.14
C CYS A 172 0.53 -2.99 -4.87
N PRO A 173 0.47 -1.75 -4.31
CA PRO A 173 1.68 -0.99 -4.00
C PRO A 173 2.61 -1.76 -3.05
N VAL A 174 3.92 -1.79 -3.31
CA VAL A 174 4.90 -2.36 -2.38
C VAL A 174 6.01 -1.35 -2.15
N VAL A 175 6.19 -0.94 -0.90
CA VAL A 175 7.29 -0.05 -0.51
C VAL A 175 8.60 -0.85 -0.51
N SER A 176 9.61 -0.35 -1.22
CA SER A 176 10.94 -0.95 -1.20
C SER A 176 11.57 -0.82 0.18
N LEU A 177 12.14 -1.93 0.68
CA LEU A 177 12.89 -1.96 1.95
C LEU A 177 14.21 -1.18 1.86
N ASP A 178 14.87 -1.20 0.70
CA ASP A 178 16.16 -0.55 0.49
C ASP A 178 16.03 0.97 0.33
N ASN A 179 14.98 1.41 -0.36
CA ASN A 179 14.70 2.83 -0.58
C ASN A 179 13.21 3.12 -0.41
N PRO A 180 12.80 3.71 0.72
CA PRO A 180 11.38 3.98 0.99
C PRO A 180 10.72 4.95 0.01
N ASN A 181 11.48 5.70 -0.80
CA ASN A 181 10.92 6.54 -1.86
C ASN A 181 10.55 5.74 -3.12
N VAL A 182 10.97 4.48 -3.23
CA VAL A 182 10.65 3.60 -4.33
C VAL A 182 9.46 2.73 -3.96
N VAL A 183 8.42 2.79 -4.79
CA VAL A 183 7.21 1.98 -4.65
C VAL A 183 7.00 1.18 -5.93
N CYS A 184 6.79 -0.11 -5.77
CA CYS A 184 6.49 -1.02 -6.88
C CYS A 184 4.97 -1.11 -7.07
N PHE A 185 4.52 -1.21 -8.31
CA PHE A 185 3.11 -1.34 -8.65
C PHE A 185 2.92 -2.38 -9.74
N LEU A 186 1.77 -3.05 -9.72
CA LEU A 186 1.30 -3.87 -10.82
C LEU A 186 0.45 -3.01 -11.77
N VAL A 187 0.67 -3.22 -13.07
CA VAL A 187 -0.09 -2.62 -14.16
C VAL A 187 -0.59 -3.75 -15.05
N SER A 188 -1.87 -3.72 -15.43
CA SER A 188 -2.42 -4.72 -16.34
C SER A 188 -3.54 -4.16 -17.18
N HIS A 189 -3.66 -4.66 -18.41
CA HIS A 189 -4.78 -4.36 -19.30
C HIS A 189 -5.98 -5.24 -18.90
N ARG A 190 -6.69 -4.88 -17.85
CA ARG A 190 -7.82 -5.69 -17.32
C ARG A 190 -9.04 -5.75 -18.26
N ARG A 191 -8.97 -5.16 -19.46
CA ARG A 191 -10.06 -5.09 -20.46
C ARG A 191 -10.12 -6.26 -21.45
N LEU A 192 -9.26 -7.29 -21.36
CA LEU A 192 -9.28 -8.40 -22.30
C LEU A 192 -9.82 -9.69 -21.67
N ASN A 193 -10.72 -10.32 -22.43
CA ASN A 193 -11.52 -11.48 -22.06
C ASN A 193 -10.69 -12.63 -21.49
N LYS A 194 -11.34 -13.52 -20.72
CA LYS A 194 -10.79 -14.70 -20.02
C LYS A 194 -9.94 -15.67 -20.85
N ASN A 195 -9.78 -15.43 -22.16
CA ASN A 195 -9.12 -16.32 -23.11
C ASN A 195 -7.77 -15.81 -23.62
N GLU A 196 -7.28 -14.65 -23.16
CA GLU A 196 -5.95 -14.14 -23.52
C GLU A 196 -4.99 -14.14 -22.33
N ASP A 197 -3.71 -14.36 -22.60
CA ASP A 197 -2.63 -14.26 -21.63
C ASP A 197 -2.63 -12.85 -21.02
N LEU A 198 -3.10 -12.74 -19.77
CA LEU A 198 -3.07 -11.50 -19.00
C LEU A 198 -1.63 -10.99 -18.91
N LYS A 199 -1.31 -9.97 -19.70
CA LYS A 199 -0.05 -9.25 -19.54
C LYS A 199 -0.13 -8.40 -18.29
N VAL A 200 0.78 -8.67 -17.37
CA VAL A 200 0.97 -7.90 -16.14
C VAL A 200 2.40 -7.41 -16.12
N TRP A 201 2.57 -6.14 -15.79
CA TRP A 201 3.87 -5.53 -15.61
C TRP A 201 4.01 -5.10 -14.16
N MET A 202 5.20 -5.26 -13.63
CA MET A 202 5.63 -4.62 -12.39
C MET A 202 6.47 -3.40 -12.76
N ILE A 203 6.07 -2.24 -12.29
CA ILE A 203 6.82 -1.01 -12.45
C ILE A 203 7.39 -0.57 -11.11
N GLN A 204 8.55 0.07 -11.12
CA GLN A 204 9.14 0.70 -9.94
C GLN A 204 9.17 2.21 -10.11
N LEU A 205 8.44 2.92 -9.27
CA LEU A 205 8.38 4.38 -9.31
C LEU A 205 9.13 4.96 -8.11
N ASN A 206 9.98 5.95 -8.37
CA ASN A 206 10.52 6.78 -7.31
C ASN A 206 9.57 7.97 -7.08
N MET A 207 8.82 7.92 -5.99
CA MET A 207 7.77 8.89 -5.66
C MET A 207 8.32 10.29 -5.35
N LYS A 208 9.58 10.39 -4.90
CA LYS A 208 10.21 11.68 -4.56
C LYS A 208 10.75 12.40 -5.79
N SER A 209 11.50 11.68 -6.62
CA SER A 209 12.08 12.24 -7.86
C SER A 209 11.11 12.25 -9.03
N LYS A 210 9.94 11.59 -8.88
CA LYS A 210 8.94 11.41 -9.93
C LYS A 210 9.55 10.77 -11.18
N THR A 211 10.20 9.61 -11.01
CA THR A 211 10.85 8.88 -12.12
C THR A 211 10.45 7.41 -12.13
N LEU A 212 10.42 6.83 -13.33
CA LEU A 212 10.27 5.39 -13.54
C LEU A 212 11.66 4.75 -13.55
N LEU A 213 11.89 3.81 -12.64
CA LEU A 213 13.20 3.17 -12.46
C LEU A 213 13.33 1.85 -13.21
N SER A 214 12.25 1.07 -13.26
CA SER A 214 12.25 -0.27 -13.85
C SER A 214 10.86 -0.69 -14.28
N VAL A 215 10.80 -1.52 -15.32
CA VAL A 215 9.61 -2.16 -15.85
C VAL A 215 9.94 -3.62 -16.13
N VAL A 216 9.19 -4.53 -15.53
CA VAL A 216 9.36 -5.97 -15.71
C VAL A 216 8.03 -6.59 -16.08
N GLN A 217 7.96 -7.28 -17.21
CA GLN A 217 6.78 -8.07 -17.57
C GLN A 217 6.79 -9.38 -16.79
N LEU A 218 5.69 -9.67 -16.08
CA LEU A 218 5.52 -10.91 -15.33
C LEU A 218 4.95 -12.00 -16.25
N THR A 219 5.58 -13.18 -16.25
CA THR A 219 5.09 -14.37 -16.95
C THR A 219 4.27 -15.25 -15.98
N GLY A 220 3.15 -15.81 -16.42
CA GLY A 220 2.29 -16.67 -15.57
C GLY A 220 1.35 -15.91 -14.62
N ALA A 221 0.73 -14.82 -15.11
CA ALA A 221 0.02 -13.79 -14.35
C ALA A 221 -1.15 -14.22 -13.44
N SER A 222 -1.62 -15.47 -13.47
CA SER A 222 -2.76 -15.90 -12.65
C SER A 222 -2.48 -15.90 -11.14
N ARG A 223 -1.20 -15.84 -10.71
CA ARG A 223 -0.79 -15.82 -9.29
C ARG A 223 -0.05 -14.55 -8.85
N ALA A 224 0.11 -13.56 -9.73
CA ALA A 224 0.88 -12.34 -9.44
C ALA A 224 0.24 -11.47 -8.35
N PHE A 225 -1.07 -11.59 -8.15
CA PHE A 225 -1.83 -10.86 -7.12
C PHE A 225 -1.68 -11.47 -5.71
N ASP A 226 -1.29 -12.75 -5.61
CA ASP A 226 -1.21 -13.48 -4.34
C ASP A 226 0.20 -13.50 -3.75
N HIS A 227 1.23 -13.33 -4.59
CA HIS A 227 2.63 -13.47 -4.22
C HIS A 227 3.48 -12.36 -4.85
N LEU A 228 3.44 -11.16 -4.26
CA LEU A 228 4.50 -10.19 -4.48
C LEU A 228 5.71 -10.63 -3.62
N PRO A 229 6.86 -10.97 -4.23
CA PRO A 229 8.01 -11.43 -3.47
C PRO A 229 8.48 -10.36 -2.49
N ALA A 230 8.71 -10.77 -1.24
CA ALA A 230 9.18 -9.90 -0.15
C ALA A 230 10.60 -9.35 -0.38
N GLU A 231 11.35 -9.94 -1.31
CA GLU A 231 12.64 -9.43 -1.78
C GLU A 231 12.58 -9.16 -3.28
N LEU A 232 12.40 -7.88 -3.64
CA LEU A 232 12.58 -7.42 -5.01
C LEU A 232 14.01 -6.92 -5.20
N GLN A 233 14.98 -7.83 -5.10
CA GLN A 233 16.34 -7.59 -5.59
C GLN A 233 16.44 -8.11 -7.02
N TYR A 234 16.26 -7.24 -8.01
CA TYR A 234 16.86 -7.46 -9.32
C TYR A 234 18.18 -6.70 -9.38
N LYS A 235 19.29 -7.40 -9.21
CA LYS A 235 20.61 -6.88 -9.61
C LYS A 235 20.74 -7.14 -11.11
N PRO A 236 21.00 -6.12 -11.95
CA PRO A 236 21.34 -6.37 -13.34
C PRO A 236 22.66 -7.14 -13.37
N GLU A 237 22.66 -8.34 -13.96
CA GLU A 237 23.90 -9.01 -14.33
C GLU A 237 24.62 -8.12 -15.36
N ASN A 238 25.74 -7.53 -14.95
CA ASN A 238 26.67 -6.87 -15.86
C ASN A 238 27.18 -7.93 -16.85
N THR A 239 26.78 -7.82 -18.11
CA THR A 239 27.44 -8.52 -19.20
C THR A 239 28.83 -7.91 -19.42
N ARG A 240 29.83 -8.80 -19.48
CA ARG A 240 31.25 -8.53 -19.70
C ARG A 240 31.56 -7.69 -20.92
#